data_AF-A0A927IDC9-F1
#
_entry.id   AF-A0A927IDC9-F1
#
_cell.length_a   1.000
_cell.length_b   1.000
_cell.length_c   1.000
_cell.angle_alpha   90.00
_cell.angle_beta   90.00
_cell.angle_gamma   90.00
#
_symmetry.space_group_name_H-M   'P 1'
#
loop_
_entity.id
_entity.type
_entity.pdbx_description
1 polymer ?
#
loop_
_entity_poly.entity_id
_entity_poly.type
_entity_poly.pdbx_seq_one_letter_code
_entity_poly.pdbx_strand_id
1 'polypeptide(L)'
;MFELRVICDPADADRITTALNTTFETGPVRRLPSRHSAQARLYITADHRPDTETATWPAPEDAYATAPSIIREIGWTADAAASRPVGTTLGREFWLRKAAVLDRIALTDHAPGDADEVAAKAAQRLVELDDVTGVRDARGYVRQQYARWACDQ
;
A
#
# COMPACT_ATOMS: atom_id res chain seq x y z
N MET A 1 19.31 -11.12 -6.64
CA MET A 1 20.22 -10.88 -7.79
C MET A 1 19.84 -11.66 -9.03
N PHE A 2 19.61 -10.98 -10.15
CA PHE A 2 19.36 -11.53 -11.49
C PHE A 2 20.01 -10.64 -12.57
N GLU A 3 20.05 -11.12 -13.82
CA GLU A 3 20.61 -10.35 -14.94
C GLU A 3 19.52 -9.95 -15.93
N LEU A 4 19.49 -8.66 -16.27
CA LEU A 4 18.64 -8.08 -17.30
C LEU A 4 19.44 -7.88 -18.58
N ARG A 5 18.93 -8.42 -19.69
CA ARG A 5 19.48 -8.21 -21.03
C ARG A 5 18.42 -7.54 -21.91
N VAL A 6 18.70 -6.30 -22.31
CA VAL A 6 17.82 -5.54 -23.20
C VAL A 6 18.48 -5.36 -24.55
N ILE A 7 17.70 -5.58 -25.62
CA ILE A 7 18.09 -5.26 -26.99
C ILE A 7 17.19 -4.12 -27.45
N CYS A 8 17.77 -2.96 -27.70
CA CYS A 8 17.02 -1.75 -28.02
C CYS A 8 17.70 -0.93 -29.11
N ASP A 9 17.00 0.08 -29.61
CA ASP A 9 17.64 1.11 -30.42
C ASP A 9 18.71 1.86 -29.58
N PRO A 10 19.88 2.19 -30.16
CA PRO A 10 20.88 3.00 -29.50
C PRO A 10 20.37 4.31 -28.90
N ALA A 11 19.35 4.94 -29.49
CA ALA A 11 18.75 6.18 -29.02
C ALA A 11 17.90 6.01 -27.76
N ASP A 12 17.33 4.81 -27.55
CA ASP A 12 16.49 4.52 -26.38
C ASP A 12 17.28 4.04 -25.16
N ALA A 13 18.59 3.78 -25.32
CA ALA A 13 19.42 3.13 -24.31
C ALA A 13 19.41 3.89 -22.97
N ASP A 14 19.57 5.22 -22.99
CA ASP A 14 19.67 6.02 -21.76
C ASP A 14 18.31 6.10 -21.04
N ARG A 15 17.21 6.18 -21.81
CA ARG A 15 15.84 6.16 -21.26
C ARG A 15 15.54 4.84 -20.59
N ILE A 16 15.89 3.73 -21.24
CA ILE A 16 15.71 2.38 -20.69
C ILE A 16 16.55 2.20 -19.44
N THR A 17 17.82 2.59 -19.45
CA THR A 17 18.69 2.52 -18.28
C THR A 17 18.11 3.34 -17.12
N THR A 18 17.64 4.55 -17.38
CA THR A 18 17.02 5.39 -16.34
C THR A 18 15.82 4.70 -15.70
N ALA A 19 14.90 4.16 -16.51
CA ALA A 19 13.71 3.47 -16.00
C ALA A 19 14.05 2.18 -15.22
N LEU A 20 15.10 1.46 -15.60
CA LEU A 20 15.55 0.27 -14.88
C LEU A 20 16.19 0.65 -13.54
N ASN A 21 16.99 1.71 -13.50
CA ASN A 21 17.64 2.19 -12.27
C ASN A 21 16.63 2.78 -11.27
N THR A 22 15.47 3.28 -11.72
CA THR A 22 14.41 3.69 -10.79
C THR A 22 13.72 2.49 -10.15
N THR A 23 13.58 1.40 -10.89
CA THR A 23 12.78 0.23 -10.49
C THR A 23 13.58 -0.78 -9.67
N PHE A 24 14.84 -1.01 -10.03
CA PHE A 24 15.70 -2.03 -9.43
C PHE A 24 16.93 -1.40 -8.79
N GLU A 25 17.55 -2.11 -7.84
CA GLU A 25 18.93 -1.82 -7.49
C GLU A 25 19.82 -2.38 -8.59
N THR A 26 20.27 -1.50 -9.48
CA THR A 26 21.05 -1.88 -10.65
C THR A 26 22.54 -1.66 -10.40
N GLY A 27 23.35 -2.64 -10.78
CA GLY A 27 24.79 -2.46 -10.98
C GLY A 27 25.09 -1.63 -12.24
N PRO A 28 26.38 -1.38 -12.52
CA PRO A 28 26.80 -0.61 -13.69
C PRO A 28 26.32 -1.24 -15.01
N VAL A 29 25.72 -0.43 -15.87
CA VAL A 29 25.20 -0.87 -17.18
C VAL A 29 26.36 -1.06 -18.17
N ARG A 30 26.45 -2.26 -18.74
CA ARG A 30 27.41 -2.56 -19.82
C ARG A 30 26.70 -2.51 -21.16
N ARG A 31 27.10 -1.56 -22.00
CA ARG A 31 26.58 -1.40 -23.36
C ARG A 31 27.52 -2.03 -24.37
N LEU A 32 26.98 -2.93 -25.18
CA LEU A 32 27.71 -3.58 -26.27
C LEU A 32 26.95 -3.38 -27.59
N PRO A 33 27.64 -3.03 -28.69
CA PRO A 33 27.01 -3.04 -30.00
C PRO A 33 26.64 -4.48 -30.38
N SER A 34 25.47 -4.67 -30.97
CA SER A 34 25.13 -5.95 -31.59
C SER A 34 26.00 -6.15 -32.83
N ARG A 35 26.67 -7.30 -32.95
CA ARG A 35 27.56 -7.60 -34.09
C ARG A 35 26.85 -7.69 -35.44
N HIS A 36 25.51 -7.83 -35.45
CA HIS A 36 24.72 -8.11 -36.65
C HIS A 36 23.48 -7.24 -36.82
N SER A 37 23.19 -6.34 -35.87
CA SER A 37 22.06 -5.41 -35.97
C SER A 37 22.51 -4.04 -35.49
N ALA A 38 21.91 -2.97 -36.02
CA ALA A 38 22.14 -1.61 -35.53
C ALA A 38 21.66 -1.37 -34.08
N GLN A 39 21.24 -2.43 -33.37
CA GLN A 39 20.70 -2.37 -32.03
C GLN A 39 21.81 -2.42 -30.97
N ALA A 40 21.58 -1.74 -29.86
CA ALA A 40 22.41 -1.81 -28.67
C ALA A 40 21.96 -2.99 -27.78
N ARG A 41 22.92 -3.66 -27.13
CA ARG A 41 22.67 -4.64 -26.08
C ARG A 41 23.12 -4.06 -24.75
N LEU A 42 22.18 -3.98 -23.81
CA LEU A 42 22.45 -3.57 -22.43
C LEU A 42 22.47 -4.81 -21.54
N TYR A 43 23.54 -4.96 -20.77
CA TYR A 43 23.68 -5.97 -19.72
C TYR A 43 23.71 -5.27 -18.38
N ILE A 44 22.78 -5.65 -17.52
CA ILE A 44 22.56 -5.00 -16.23
C ILE A 44 22.39 -6.10 -15.19
N THR A 45 23.26 -6.12 -14.19
CA THR A 45 23.00 -6.88 -12.96
C THR A 45 21.97 -6.10 -12.16
N ALA A 46 20.88 -6.74 -11.77
CA ALA A 46 19.84 -6.14 -10.97
C ALA A 46 19.62 -6.96 -9.71
N ASP A 47 19.36 -6.29 -8.60
CA ASP A 47 18.69 -6.88 -7.47
C ASP A 47 17.30 -6.28 -7.30
N HIS A 48 16.47 -7.03 -6.58
CA HIS A 48 15.23 -6.45 -6.08
C HIS A 48 15.63 -5.27 -5.21
N ARG A 49 15.17 -4.08 -5.60
CA ARG A 49 15.13 -2.98 -4.65
C ARG A 49 14.26 -3.48 -3.50
N PRO A 50 14.76 -3.54 -2.25
CA PRO A 50 13.88 -3.81 -1.12
C PRO A 50 12.76 -2.78 -1.24
N ASP A 51 11.50 -3.22 -1.18
CA ASP A 51 10.36 -2.31 -1.25
C ASP A 51 10.57 -1.25 -0.16
N THR A 52 11.13 -0.10 -0.52
CA THR A 52 11.36 1.03 0.38
C THR A 52 10.03 1.62 0.87
N GLU A 53 8.91 1.12 0.34
CA GLU A 53 7.53 1.35 0.79
C GLU A 53 6.97 0.26 1.70
N THR A 54 7.77 -0.72 2.12
CA THR A 54 7.59 -1.29 3.46
C THR A 54 8.23 -0.30 4.45
N ALA A 55 7.70 0.93 4.49
CA ALA A 55 7.67 1.62 5.77
C ALA A 55 6.99 0.60 6.68
N THR A 56 7.74 0.00 7.60
CA THR A 56 7.24 -1.04 8.51
C THR A 56 5.91 -0.54 9.03
N TRP A 57 4.81 -1.11 8.53
CA TRP A 57 3.49 -0.66 8.93
C TRP A 57 3.45 -0.77 10.44
N PRO A 58 2.92 0.25 11.15
CA PRO A 58 2.90 0.21 12.60
C PRO A 58 2.22 -1.08 13.04
N ALA A 59 2.81 -1.72 14.05
CA ALA A 59 2.22 -2.92 14.61
C ALA A 59 0.81 -2.58 15.11
N PRO A 60 -0.16 -3.51 15.01
CA PRO A 60 -1.53 -3.22 15.43
C PRO A 60 -1.63 -2.70 16.87
N GLU A 61 -0.79 -3.22 17.75
CA GLU A 61 -0.66 -2.79 19.14
C GLU A 61 -0.29 -1.30 19.26
N ASP A 62 0.65 -0.83 18.45
CA ASP A 62 1.10 0.57 18.46
C ASP A 62 0.05 1.47 17.81
N ALA A 63 -0.50 1.05 16.67
CA ALA A 63 -1.46 1.83 15.90
C ALA A 63 -2.76 2.10 16.66
N TYR A 64 -3.19 1.14 17.49
CA TYR A 64 -4.45 1.21 18.22
C TYR A 64 -4.30 1.40 19.74
N ALA A 65 -3.11 1.74 20.22
CA ALA A 65 -2.82 1.90 21.65
C ALA A 65 -3.78 2.88 22.36
N THR A 66 -4.14 3.97 21.68
CA THR A 66 -5.03 5.03 22.20
C THR A 66 -6.48 4.86 21.73
N ALA A 67 -6.79 3.80 20.97
CA ALA A 67 -8.08 3.63 20.34
C ALA A 67 -9.17 3.34 21.40
N PRO A 68 -10.38 3.91 21.26
CA PRO A 68 -11.50 3.57 22.13
C PRO A 68 -11.86 2.07 22.07
N SER A 69 -12.64 1.57 23.02
CA SER A 69 -13.04 0.15 23.01
C SER A 69 -13.81 -0.21 21.72
N ILE A 70 -13.66 -1.45 21.26
CA ILE A 70 -14.32 -1.96 20.05
C ILE A 70 -15.84 -1.72 20.11
N ILE A 71 -16.48 -2.01 21.25
CA ILE A 71 -17.92 -1.81 21.44
C ILE A 71 -18.33 -0.34 21.26
N ARG A 72 -17.52 0.60 21.76
CA ARG A 72 -17.78 2.04 21.61
C ARG A 72 -17.65 2.49 20.15
N GLU A 73 -16.65 1.99 19.43
CA GLU A 73 -16.47 2.28 18.01
C GLU A 73 -17.57 1.65 17.14
N ILE A 74 -18.04 0.44 17.47
CA ILE A 74 -19.21 -0.16 16.81
C ILE A 74 -20.44 0.74 17.00
N GLY A 75 -20.70 1.19 18.23
CA GLY A 75 -21.82 2.10 18.51
C GLY A 75 -21.72 3.41 17.72
N TRP A 76 -20.54 4.03 17.71
CA TRP A 76 -20.31 5.27 16.97
C TRP A 76 -20.47 5.09 15.46
N THR A 77 -19.91 4.02 14.87
CA THR A 77 -20.01 3.77 13.43
C THR A 77 -21.44 3.43 13.00
N ALA A 78 -22.20 2.71 13.82
CA ALA A 78 -23.61 2.43 13.57
C ALA A 78 -24.46 3.71 13.62
N ASP A 79 -24.28 4.53 14.66
CA ASP A 79 -25.00 5.80 14.81
C ASP A 79 -24.66 6.79 13.68
N ALA A 80 -23.38 6.92 13.33
CA ALA A 80 -22.92 7.75 12.24
C ALA A 80 -23.47 7.32 10.87
N ALA A 81 -23.72 6.02 10.67
CA ALA A 81 -24.34 5.52 9.45
C ALA A 81 -25.87 5.72 9.45
N ALA A 82 -26.52 5.51 10.59
CA ALA A 82 -27.98 5.59 10.73
C ALA A 82 -28.52 7.04 10.74
N SER A 83 -27.75 7.98 11.29
CA SER A 83 -28.13 9.39 11.40
C SER A 83 -28.03 10.17 10.09
N ARG A 84 -27.47 9.58 9.01
CA ARG A 84 -27.31 10.29 7.74
C ARG A 84 -28.49 10.08 6.77
N PRO A 85 -28.93 11.15 6.09
CA PRO A 85 -29.89 11.02 5.01
C PRO A 85 -29.38 10.10 3.90
N VAL A 86 -30.27 9.25 3.39
CA VAL A 86 -29.99 8.35 2.28
C VAL A 86 -29.41 9.13 1.09
N GLY A 87 -28.31 8.65 0.52
CA GLY A 87 -27.62 9.28 -0.61
C GLY A 87 -26.49 10.25 -0.23
N THR A 88 -26.26 10.48 1.07
CA THR A 88 -25.14 11.32 1.52
C THR A 88 -23.87 10.49 1.68
N THR A 89 -22.75 10.95 1.10
CA THR A 89 -21.45 10.31 1.29
C THR A 89 -20.97 10.49 2.74
N LEU A 90 -20.49 9.41 3.35
CA LEU A 90 -19.84 9.45 4.66
C LEU A 90 -18.41 9.96 4.49
N GLY A 91 -17.98 10.83 5.42
CA GLY A 91 -16.67 11.50 5.35
C GLY A 91 -15.50 10.55 5.60
N ARG A 92 -14.28 11.02 5.31
CA ARG A 92 -13.06 10.23 5.46
C ARG A 92 -12.86 9.66 6.88
N GLU A 93 -13.11 10.47 7.93
CA GLU A 93 -12.99 10.02 9.32
C GLU A 93 -13.86 8.79 9.61
N PHE A 94 -15.10 8.80 9.11
CA PHE A 94 -16.01 7.65 9.27
C PHE A 94 -15.41 6.38 8.67
N TRP A 95 -14.89 6.47 7.44
CA TRP A 95 -14.30 5.32 6.76
C TRP A 95 -13.01 4.85 7.43
N LEU A 96 -12.18 5.78 7.92
CA LEU A 96 -10.98 5.46 8.68
C LEU A 96 -11.32 4.71 9.97
N ARG A 97 -12.24 5.25 10.78
CA ARG A 97 -12.66 4.62 12.04
C ARG A 97 -13.36 3.29 11.83
N LYS A 98 -14.19 3.18 10.79
CA LYS A 98 -14.84 1.92 10.39
C LYS A 98 -13.81 0.87 9.96
N ALA A 99 -12.81 1.22 9.16
CA ALA A 99 -11.77 0.29 8.76
C ALA A 99 -10.92 -0.14 9.97
N ALA A 100 -10.57 0.80 10.87
CA ALA A 100 -9.79 0.53 12.07
C ALA A 100 -10.51 -0.42 13.05
N VAL A 101 -11.81 -0.22 13.31
CA VAL A 101 -12.56 -1.13 14.20
C VAL A 101 -12.72 -2.53 13.61
N LEU A 102 -12.92 -2.64 12.30
CA LEU A 102 -12.99 -3.95 11.63
C LEU A 102 -11.65 -4.68 11.62
N ASP A 103 -10.54 -3.96 11.41
CA ASP A 103 -9.18 -4.52 11.55
C ASP A 103 -8.94 -5.05 12.96
N ARG A 104 -9.35 -4.32 14.00
CA ARG A 104 -9.24 -4.74 15.40
C ARG A 104 -10.10 -5.96 15.74
N ILE A 105 -11.32 -6.04 15.18
CA ILE A 105 -12.17 -7.23 15.34
C ILE A 105 -11.49 -8.45 14.71
N ALA A 106 -10.94 -8.31 13.50
CA ALA A 106 -10.24 -9.39 12.82
C ALA A 106 -8.99 -9.89 13.56
N LEU A 107 -8.35 -9.03 14.36
CA LEU A 107 -7.18 -9.39 15.20
C LEU A 107 -7.55 -10.08 16.52
N THR A 108 -8.83 -10.26 16.83
CA THR A 108 -9.26 -10.86 18.09
C THR A 108 -9.26 -12.39 17.98
N ASP A 109 -8.87 -13.12 19.03
CA ASP A 109 -8.82 -14.60 19.04
C ASP A 109 -10.16 -15.27 18.69
N HIS A 110 -11.28 -14.57 18.89
CA HIS A 110 -12.64 -15.06 18.66
C HIS A 110 -13.30 -14.35 17.46
N ALA A 111 -12.51 -13.89 16.50
CA ALA A 111 -13.01 -13.21 15.32
C ALA A 111 -13.96 -14.13 14.51
N PRO A 112 -15.06 -13.61 13.94
CA PRO A 112 -15.83 -14.31 12.94
C PRO A 112 -14.96 -14.76 11.77
N GLY A 113 -15.30 -15.88 11.13
CA GLY A 113 -14.47 -16.46 10.06
C GLY A 113 -14.28 -15.57 8.82
N ASP A 114 -15.15 -14.57 8.62
CA ASP A 114 -15.08 -13.60 7.54
C ASP A 114 -14.46 -12.25 7.96
N ALA A 115 -14.05 -12.09 9.22
CA ALA A 115 -13.59 -10.82 9.76
C ALA A 115 -12.36 -10.28 9.03
N ASP A 116 -11.41 -11.14 8.66
CA ASP A 116 -10.21 -10.75 7.90
C ASP A 116 -10.56 -10.20 6.51
N GLU A 117 -11.50 -10.85 5.81
CA GLU A 117 -11.96 -10.42 4.49
C GLU A 117 -12.71 -9.08 4.59
N VAL A 118 -13.59 -8.95 5.58
CA VAL A 118 -14.34 -7.71 5.84
C VAL A 118 -13.40 -6.57 6.19
N ALA A 119 -12.38 -6.81 7.03
CA ALA A 119 -11.35 -5.83 7.37
C ALA A 119 -10.54 -5.42 6.13
N ALA A 120 -10.13 -6.37 5.29
CA ALA A 120 -9.40 -6.08 4.05
C ALA A 120 -10.22 -5.24 3.07
N LYS A 121 -11.51 -5.55 2.89
CA LYS A 121 -12.41 -4.77 2.03
C LYS A 121 -12.64 -3.35 2.57
N ALA A 122 -12.81 -3.21 3.89
CA ALA A 122 -12.96 -1.91 4.51
C ALA A 122 -11.69 -1.06 4.37
N ALA A 123 -10.52 -1.69 4.50
CA ALA A 123 -9.24 -1.06 4.29
C ALA A 123 -9.04 -0.61 2.84
N GLN A 124 -9.37 -1.47 1.87
CA GLN A 124 -9.33 -1.12 0.45
C GLN A 124 -10.24 0.06 0.14
N ARG A 125 -11.41 0.14 0.77
CA ARG A 125 -12.33 1.26 0.60
C ARG A 125 -11.72 2.60 1.04
N LEU A 126 -10.91 2.60 2.10
CA LEU A 126 -10.19 3.81 2.52
C LEU A 126 -9.09 4.19 1.52
N VAL A 127 -8.34 3.22 1.02
CA VAL A 127 -7.31 3.44 -0.01
C VAL A 127 -7.93 4.07 -1.27
N GLU A 128 -9.07 3.55 -1.72
CA GLU A 128 -9.83 4.10 -2.84
C GLU A 128 -10.33 5.52 -2.57
N LEU A 129 -10.81 5.78 -1.34
CA LEU A 129 -11.30 7.10 -0.95
C LEU A 129 -10.19 8.16 -0.95
N ASP A 130 -8.97 7.74 -0.58
CA ASP A 130 -7.78 8.59 -0.55
C ASP A 130 -7.07 8.69 -1.91
N ASP A 131 -7.57 7.99 -2.94
CA ASP A 131 -7.01 7.93 -4.29
C ASP A 131 -5.52 7.50 -4.31
N VAL A 132 -5.14 6.57 -3.43
CA VAL A 132 -3.77 6.09 -3.33
C VAL A 132 -3.59 4.82 -4.18
N THR A 133 -2.69 4.89 -5.14
CA THR A 133 -2.33 3.73 -5.98
C THR A 133 -1.14 2.96 -5.41
N GLY A 134 -1.10 1.64 -5.64
CA GLY A 134 0.08 0.83 -5.33
C GLY A 134 0.17 0.30 -3.89
N VAL A 135 -0.83 0.56 -3.05
CA VAL A 135 -0.91 0.00 -1.69
C VAL A 135 -1.10 -1.53 -1.78
N ARG A 136 -0.07 -2.29 -1.41
CA ARG A 136 -0.14 -3.76 -1.38
C ARG A 136 -0.76 -4.30 -0.09
N ASP A 137 -0.57 -3.60 1.03
CA ASP A 137 -1.18 -3.93 2.32
C ASP A 137 -2.12 -2.81 2.76
N ALA A 138 -3.40 -2.95 2.40
CA ALA A 138 -4.43 -1.98 2.74
C ALA A 138 -4.65 -1.90 4.27
N ARG A 139 -4.51 -3.01 5.01
CA ARG A 139 -4.68 -3.02 6.48
C ARG A 139 -3.53 -2.27 7.15
N GLY A 140 -2.30 -2.46 6.68
CA GLY A 140 -1.14 -1.66 7.08
C GLY A 140 -1.35 -0.16 6.83
N TYR A 141 -1.90 0.20 5.67
CA TYR A 141 -2.26 1.59 5.36
C TYR A 141 -3.26 2.17 6.38
N VAL A 142 -4.34 1.45 6.71
CA VAL A 142 -5.31 1.87 7.73
C VAL A 142 -4.63 2.13 9.07
N ARG A 143 -3.76 1.23 9.53
CA ARG A 143 -3.04 1.37 10.81
C ARG A 143 -2.18 2.63 10.83
N GLN A 144 -1.43 2.90 9.74
CA GLN A 144 -0.64 4.12 9.61
C GLN A 144 -1.51 5.38 9.64
N GLN A 145 -2.60 5.40 8.87
CA GLN A 145 -3.51 6.54 8.81
C GLN A 145 -4.23 6.79 10.13
N TYR A 146 -4.61 5.73 10.84
CA TYR A 146 -5.25 5.82 12.14
C TYR A 146 -4.28 6.37 13.19
N ALA A 147 -3.05 5.87 13.23
CA ALA A 147 -2.02 6.35 14.14
C ALA A 147 -1.73 7.86 13.94
N ARG A 148 -1.62 8.30 12.68
CA ARG A 148 -1.45 9.72 12.35
C ARG A 148 -2.65 10.56 12.81
N TRP A 149 -3.86 10.12 12.45
CA TRP A 149 -5.10 10.79 12.86
C TRP A 149 -5.21 10.92 14.38
N ALA A 150 -4.91 9.85 15.12
CA ALA A 150 -5.00 9.82 16.58
C ALA A 150 -3.95 10.72 17.27
N CYS A 151 -2.79 10.95 16.65
CA CYS A 151 -1.79 11.91 17.15
C CYS A 151 -2.21 13.37 16.95
N ASP A 152 -3.06 13.65 15.95
CA ASP A 152 -3.53 15.00 15.61
C ASP A 152 -4.83 15.40 16.34
N GLN A 153 -5.39 14.53 17.20
CA GLN A 153 -6.62 14.78 17.99
C GLN A 153 -6.38 15.47 19.34
#